data_AF-A0A2S7WMB1-F1
#
_entry.id   AF-A0A2S7WMB1-F1
#
_cell.length_a   1.000
_cell.length_b   1.000
_cell.length_c   1.000
_cell.angle_alpha   90.00
_cell.angle_beta   90.00
_cell.angle_gamma   90.00
#
_symmetry.space_group_name_H-M   'P 1'
#
loop_
_entity.id
_entity.type
_entity.pdbx_description
1 polymer ?
#
loop_
_entity_poly.entity_id
_entity_poly.type
_entity_poly.pdbx_seq_one_letter_code
_entity_poly.pdbx_strand_id
1 'polypeptide(L)'
;MKLIYTIYRYIYYREYTWYKKKIGEEDFPHFSAIFVMSLTLTIWIFIAISLLYIIWSIQINIIENKKSIAIIIFSLISILHYYLFIKNNKYLIIEEEFKKENKKQRYLRGWLVVLYSIGSFLLFIILLILGIYFKG
;
A
#
# COMPACT_ATOMS: atom_id res chain seq x y z
N MET A 1 -11.00 -3.83 -15.90
CA MET A 1 -9.52 -3.86 -15.78
C MET A 1 -8.86 -2.48 -15.87
N LYS A 2 -9.16 -1.63 -16.89
CA LYS A 2 -8.56 -0.27 -17.02
C LYS A 2 -8.78 0.63 -15.79
N LEU A 3 -10.00 0.66 -15.22
CA LEU A 3 -10.33 1.54 -14.09
C LEU A 3 -9.49 1.26 -12.83
N ILE A 4 -9.37 -0.01 -12.42
CA ILE A 4 -8.61 -0.41 -11.22
C ILE A 4 -7.15 -0.02 -11.38
N TYR A 5 -6.56 -0.27 -12.55
CA TYR A 5 -5.18 0.13 -12.83
C TYR A 5 -4.98 1.64 -12.79
N THR A 6 -5.92 2.43 -13.32
CA THR A 6 -5.89 3.90 -13.23
C THR A 6 -5.97 4.39 -11.79
N ILE A 7 -6.87 3.83 -10.96
CA ILE A 7 -6.96 4.15 -9.53
C ILE A 7 -5.63 3.82 -8.84
N TYR A 8 -5.03 2.68 -9.17
CA TYR A 8 -3.78 2.24 -8.58
C TYR A 8 -2.60 3.17 -8.92
N ARG A 9 -2.50 3.60 -10.18
CA ARG A 9 -1.53 4.63 -10.61
C ARG A 9 -1.79 5.97 -9.95
N TYR A 10 -3.05 6.31 -9.70
CA TYR A 10 -3.41 7.54 -8.99
C TYR A 10 -2.98 7.49 -7.52
N ILE A 11 -3.17 6.36 -6.82
CA ILE A 11 -2.66 6.18 -5.45
C ILE A 11 -1.14 6.38 -5.42
N TYR A 12 -0.42 5.72 -6.34
CA TYR A 12 1.03 5.91 -6.50
C TYR A 12 1.40 7.37 -6.69
N TYR A 13 0.74 8.07 -7.62
CA TYR A 13 0.97 9.48 -7.90
C TYR A 13 0.81 10.36 -6.64
N ARG A 14 -0.22 10.10 -5.82
CA ARG A 14 -0.48 10.90 -4.62
C ARG A 14 0.57 10.65 -3.54
N GLU A 15 0.99 9.41 -3.33
CA GLU A 15 2.07 9.10 -2.40
C GLU A 15 3.40 9.69 -2.89
N TYR A 16 3.73 9.50 -4.17
CA TYR A 16 4.92 10.06 -4.81
C TYR A 16 4.99 11.58 -4.66
N THR A 17 3.91 12.30 -4.99
CA THR A 17 3.89 13.77 -4.88
C THR A 17 3.93 14.26 -3.44
N TRP A 18 3.35 13.51 -2.50
CA TRP A 18 3.45 13.82 -1.07
C TRP A 18 4.87 13.68 -0.56
N TYR A 19 5.55 12.57 -0.89
CA TYR A 19 6.95 12.36 -0.55
C TYR A 19 7.85 13.39 -1.22
N LYS A 20 7.71 13.59 -2.54
CA LYS A 20 8.46 14.60 -3.29
C LYS A 20 8.37 15.99 -2.67
N LYS A 21 7.21 16.38 -2.15
CA LYS A 21 7.02 17.66 -1.44
C LYS A 21 7.69 17.68 -0.05
N LYS A 22 7.73 16.54 0.65
CA LYS A 22 8.20 16.45 2.04
C LYS A 22 9.72 16.29 2.16
N ILE A 23 10.31 15.44 1.32
CA ILE A 23 11.74 15.06 1.37
C ILE A 23 12.55 15.67 0.21
N GLY A 24 11.91 16.29 -0.79
CA GLY A 24 12.60 16.80 -1.97
C GLY A 24 12.85 15.74 -3.04
N GLU A 25 13.38 16.15 -4.20
CA GLU A 25 13.63 15.25 -5.34
C GLU A 25 14.91 14.42 -5.19
N GLU A 26 15.89 14.93 -4.44
CA GLU A 26 17.21 14.31 -4.25
C GLU A 26 17.14 13.01 -3.42
N ASP A 27 16.10 12.86 -2.59
CA ASP A 27 15.90 11.73 -1.67
C ASP A 27 15.05 10.58 -2.28
N PHE A 28 15.01 10.48 -3.62
CA PHE A 28 14.32 9.40 -4.35
C PHE A 28 12.86 9.12 -3.92
N PRO A 29 11.95 10.12 -3.96
CA PRO A 29 10.57 10.01 -3.48
C PRO A 29 9.74 8.91 -4.16
N HIS A 30 10.13 8.48 -5.36
CA HIS A 30 9.49 7.40 -6.09
C HIS A 30 9.67 6.04 -5.41
N PHE A 31 10.80 5.79 -4.72
CA PHE A 31 10.98 4.56 -3.93
C PHE A 31 10.20 4.60 -2.62
N SER A 32 10.10 5.75 -1.95
CA SER A 32 9.29 5.90 -0.74
C SER A 32 7.81 5.61 -1.02
N ALA A 33 7.28 6.09 -2.15
CA ALA A 33 5.92 5.79 -2.58
C ALA A 33 5.69 4.29 -2.82
N ILE A 34 6.61 3.61 -3.52
CA ILE A 34 6.51 2.15 -3.68
C ILE A 34 6.55 1.43 -2.34
N PHE A 35 7.44 1.84 -1.44
CA PHE A 35 7.57 1.22 -0.13
C PHE A 35 6.25 1.24 0.64
N VAL A 36 5.58 2.40 0.71
CA VAL A 36 4.29 2.54 1.39
C VAL A 36 3.19 1.75 0.67
N MET A 37 3.09 1.83 -0.66
CA MET A 37 2.12 1.03 -1.41
C MET A 37 2.30 -0.47 -1.19
N SER A 38 3.55 -0.96 -1.23
CA SER A 38 3.87 -2.37 -1.02
C SER A 38 3.52 -2.84 0.39
N LEU A 39 3.84 -2.00 1.38
CA LEU A 39 3.56 -2.28 2.77
C LEU A 39 2.04 -2.31 3.01
N THR A 40 1.31 -1.34 2.46
CA THR A 40 -0.15 -1.28 2.54
C THR A 40 -0.80 -2.52 1.92
N LEU A 41 -0.37 -2.95 0.73
CA LEU A 41 -0.91 -4.15 0.09
C LEU A 41 -0.57 -5.42 0.89
N THR A 42 0.65 -5.50 1.44
CA THR A 42 1.06 -6.61 2.32
C THR A 42 0.18 -6.67 3.56
N ILE A 43 -0.10 -5.54 4.18
CA ILE A 43 -1.02 -5.43 5.32
C ILE A 43 -2.42 -5.92 4.95
N TRP A 44 -2.95 -5.54 3.78
CA TRP A 44 -4.26 -6.04 3.33
C TRP A 44 -4.32 -7.56 3.17
N ILE A 45 -3.23 -8.18 2.70
CA ILE A 45 -3.13 -9.65 2.64
C ILE A 45 -3.21 -10.25 4.05
N PHE A 46 -2.47 -9.68 5.01
CA PHE A 46 -2.51 -10.14 6.40
C PHE A 46 -3.85 -9.87 7.11
N ILE A 47 -4.52 -8.76 6.79
CA ILE A 47 -5.89 -8.47 7.23
C ILE A 47 -6.84 -9.57 6.72
N ALA A 48 -6.77 -9.93 5.43
CA ALA A 48 -7.61 -10.98 4.86
C ALA A 48 -7.38 -12.34 5.55
N ILE A 49 -6.12 -12.71 5.79
CA ILE A 49 -5.74 -13.91 6.56
C ILE A 49 -6.32 -13.87 7.98
N SER A 50 -6.21 -12.72 8.66
CA SER A 50 -6.71 -12.54 10.03
C SER A 50 -8.23 -12.66 10.08
N LEU A 51 -8.94 -12.07 9.12
CA LEU A 51 -10.39 -12.20 9.00
C LEU A 51 -10.82 -13.65 8.71
N LEU A 52 -10.07 -14.36 7.85
CA LEU A 52 -10.33 -15.78 7.58
C LEU A 52 -10.29 -16.61 8.87
N TYR A 53 -9.32 -16.31 9.72
CA TYR A 53 -9.15 -16.96 11.01
C TYR A 53 -10.21 -16.55 12.06
N ILE A 54 -10.59 -15.27 12.12
CA ILE A 54 -11.57 -14.78 13.10
C ILE A 54 -12.98 -15.27 12.75
N ILE A 55 -13.38 -15.17 11.48
CA ILE A 55 -14.76 -15.42 11.04
C ILE A 55 -15.03 -16.92 10.87
N TRP A 56 -14.11 -17.64 10.21
CA TRP A 56 -14.33 -19.05 9.86
C TRP A 56 -13.47 -20.03 10.66
N SER A 57 -12.65 -19.53 11.59
CA SER A 57 -11.69 -20.37 12.34
C SER A 57 -10.75 -21.19 11.47
N ILE A 58 -10.52 -20.73 10.22
CA ILE A 58 -9.56 -21.34 9.31
C ILE A 58 -8.16 -21.01 9.82
N GLN A 59 -7.49 -22.02 10.38
CA GLN A 59 -6.08 -21.92 10.73
C GLN A 59 -5.24 -22.08 9.47
N ILE A 60 -4.77 -20.95 8.95
CA ILE A 60 -3.70 -20.98 7.96
C ILE A 60 -2.41 -21.24 8.73
N ASN A 61 -1.94 -22.50 8.71
CA ASN A 61 -0.63 -22.87 9.21
C ASN A 61 0.43 -22.30 8.25
N ILE A 62 0.67 -21.01 8.39
CA ILE A 62 1.83 -20.34 7.81
C ILE A 62 3.04 -21.00 8.49
N ILE A 63 3.88 -21.64 7.68
CA ILE A 63 5.13 -22.36 8.05
C ILE A 63 5.83 -21.65 9.22
N GLU A 64 6.53 -22.40 10.08
CA GLU A 64 7.17 -21.96 11.32
C GLU A 64 7.86 -20.58 11.25
N ASN A 65 8.36 -20.18 10.07
CA ASN A 65 8.98 -18.88 9.84
C ASN A 65 8.04 -17.80 9.26
N LYS A 66 7.05 -17.36 10.04
CA LYS A 66 6.08 -16.29 9.68
C LYS A 66 6.77 -14.98 9.27
N LYS A 67 7.88 -14.62 9.93
CA LYS A 67 8.64 -13.38 9.64
C LYS A 67 9.26 -13.42 8.24
N SER A 68 9.93 -14.52 7.89
CA SER A 68 10.52 -14.69 6.56
C SER A 68 9.45 -14.65 5.47
N ILE A 69 8.28 -15.26 5.70
CA ILE A 69 7.18 -15.23 4.73
C ILE A 69 6.67 -13.81 4.51
N ALA A 70 6.50 -13.02 5.57
CA ALA A 70 6.11 -11.62 5.44
C ALA A 70 7.13 -10.82 4.62
N ILE A 71 8.42 -11.02 4.86
CA ILE A 71 9.51 -10.37 4.11
C ILE A 71 9.48 -10.78 2.63
N ILE A 72 9.29 -12.08 2.34
CA ILE A 72 9.20 -12.59 0.96
C ILE A 72 8.00 -11.97 0.24
N ILE A 73 6.81 -11.98 0.85
CA ILE A 73 5.60 -11.38 0.26
C ILE A 73 5.82 -9.89 -0.02
N PHE A 74 6.31 -9.14 0.95
CA PHE A 74 6.60 -7.73 0.80
C PHE A 74 7.64 -7.46 -0.32
N SER A 75 8.67 -8.30 -0.41
CA SER A 75 9.71 -8.19 -1.42
C SER A 75 9.15 -8.44 -2.82
N LEU A 76 8.35 -9.50 -2.99
CA LEU A 76 7.68 -9.81 -4.27
C LEU A 76 6.76 -8.68 -4.71
N ILE A 77 5.95 -8.14 -3.80
CA ILE A 77 5.07 -6.99 -4.08
C ILE A 77 5.88 -5.75 -4.46
N SER A 78 6.97 -5.47 -3.74
CA SER A 78 7.84 -4.33 -4.03
C SER A 78 8.53 -4.43 -5.38
N ILE A 79 8.98 -5.63 -5.75
CA ILE A 79 9.51 -5.91 -7.08
C ILE A 79 8.43 -5.66 -8.13
N LEU A 80 7.22 -6.18 -7.94
CA LEU A 80 6.10 -5.97 -8.85
C LEU A 80 5.78 -4.47 -9.01
N HIS A 81 5.70 -3.71 -7.92
CA HIS A 81 5.52 -2.26 -7.98
C HIS A 81 6.66 -1.56 -8.70
N TYR A 82 7.91 -1.99 -8.52
CA TYR A 82 9.04 -1.42 -9.22
C TYR A 82 8.86 -1.55 -10.74
N TYR A 83 8.47 -2.73 -11.24
CA TYR A 83 8.19 -2.94 -12.66
C TYR A 83 6.99 -2.13 -13.17
N LEU A 84 5.98 -1.91 -12.33
CA LEU A 84 4.78 -1.15 -12.68
C LEU A 84 5.03 0.36 -12.73
N PHE A 85 5.75 0.92 -11.77
CA PHE A 85 5.78 2.36 -11.53
C PHE A 85 7.15 3.01 -11.71
N ILE A 86 8.26 2.33 -11.44
CA ILE A 86 9.60 2.95 -11.53
C ILE A 86 10.32 2.56 -12.82
N LYS A 87 10.33 1.28 -13.19
CA LYS A 87 11.10 0.77 -14.33
C LYS A 87 10.85 1.62 -15.59
N ASN A 88 11.93 2.02 -16.26
CA ASN A 88 11.92 2.90 -17.43
C ASN A 88 11.31 4.29 -17.14
N ASN A 89 11.51 4.81 -15.92
CA ASN A 89 11.02 6.12 -15.48
C ASN A 89 9.50 6.33 -15.65
N LYS A 90 8.70 5.26 -15.54
CA LYS A 90 7.24 5.32 -15.66
C LYS A 90 6.59 6.30 -14.68
N TYR A 91 7.24 6.58 -13.55
CA TYR A 91 6.76 7.52 -12.53
C TYR A 91 6.63 8.95 -13.09
N LEU A 92 7.51 9.34 -14.03
CA LEU A 92 7.41 10.64 -14.71
C LEU A 92 6.15 10.71 -15.56
N ILE A 93 5.87 9.67 -16.35
CA ILE A 93 4.66 9.58 -17.18
C ILE A 93 3.40 9.65 -16.30
N ILE A 94 3.42 8.98 -15.14
CA ILE A 94 2.33 9.01 -14.17
C ILE A 94 2.15 10.42 -13.58
N GLU A 95 3.23 11.11 -13.25
CA GLU A 95 3.19 12.49 -12.78
C GLU A 95 2.56 13.41 -13.84
N GLU A 96 2.96 13.27 -15.11
CA GLU A 96 2.42 14.07 -16.19
C GLU A 96 0.93 13.85 -16.45
N GLU A 97 0.45 12.62 -16.29
CA GLU A 97 -0.96 12.27 -16.45
C GLU A 97 -1.85 12.96 -15.42
N PHE A 98 -1.40 13.04 -14.16
CA PHE A 98 -2.22 13.55 -13.06
C PHE A 98 -1.86 14.98 -12.60
N LYS A 99 -0.80 15.62 -13.14
CA LYS A 99 -0.36 16.97 -12.72
C LYS A 99 -1.43 18.06 -12.87
N LYS A 100 -2.35 17.92 -13.83
CA LYS A 100 -3.38 18.92 -14.16
C LYS A 100 -4.66 18.82 -13.31
N GLU A 101 -4.65 18.08 -12.20
CA GLU A 101 -5.80 17.97 -11.32
C GLU A 101 -6.21 19.29 -10.65
N ASN A 102 -7.52 19.58 -10.63
CA ASN A 102 -8.13 20.72 -9.94
C ASN A 102 -7.87 20.67 -8.42
N LYS A 103 -7.55 21.82 -7.80
CA LYS A 103 -7.21 21.96 -6.36
C LYS A 103 -8.22 21.30 -5.41
N LYS A 104 -9.52 21.44 -5.68
CA LYS A 104 -10.58 20.85 -4.82
C LYS A 104 -10.58 19.32 -4.89
N GLN A 105 -10.40 18.74 -6.08
CA GLN A 105 -10.32 17.29 -6.28
C GLN A 105 -9.06 16.72 -5.64
N ARG A 106 -7.93 17.43 -5.77
CA ARG A 106 -6.65 17.07 -5.16
C ARG A 106 -6.76 16.90 -3.65
N TYR A 107 -7.43 17.81 -2.95
CA TYR A 107 -7.58 17.73 -1.50
C TYR A 107 -8.40 16.51 -1.07
N LEU A 108 -9.60 16.35 -1.64
CA LEU A 108 -10.51 15.26 -1.29
C LEU A 108 -9.89 13.89 -1.58
N ARG A 109 -9.30 13.73 -2.78
CA ARG A 109 -8.66 12.47 -3.17
C ARG A 109 -7.35 12.21 -2.44
N GLY A 110 -6.63 13.26 -2.03
CA GLY A 110 -5.47 13.12 -1.14
C GLY A 110 -5.85 12.51 0.20
N TRP A 111 -6.92 13.02 0.82
CA TRP A 111 -7.44 12.46 2.06
C TRP A 111 -7.88 11.01 1.91
N LEU A 112 -8.47 10.63 0.78
CA LEU A 112 -8.82 9.23 0.52
C LEU A 112 -7.59 8.32 0.48
N VAL A 113 -6.48 8.75 -0.13
CA VAL A 113 -5.23 7.97 -0.14
C VAL A 113 -4.63 7.87 1.25
N VAL A 114 -4.60 8.98 2.00
CA VAL A 114 -4.13 8.96 3.40
C VAL A 114 -4.99 8.05 4.27
N LEU A 115 -6.31 8.14 4.15
CA LEU A 115 -7.25 7.28 4.86
C LEU A 115 -7.08 5.82 4.48
N TYR A 116 -6.85 5.52 3.20
CA TYR A 116 -6.56 4.17 2.74
C TYR A 116 -5.27 3.62 3.35
N SER A 117 -4.17 4.38 3.26
CA SER A 117 -2.88 3.93 3.76
C SER A 117 -2.90 3.87 5.29
N ILE A 118 -3.18 4.95 6.02
CA ILE A 118 -3.22 4.97 7.50
C ILE A 118 -4.33 4.06 8.06
N GLY A 119 -5.52 4.08 7.46
CA GLY A 119 -6.65 3.26 7.90
C GLY A 119 -6.36 1.77 7.80
N SER A 120 -5.57 1.33 6.81
CA SER A 120 -5.13 -0.07 6.72
C SER A 120 -4.24 -0.49 7.90
N PHE A 121 -3.30 0.37 8.33
CA PHE A 121 -2.49 0.10 9.52
C PHE A 121 -3.32 0.04 10.79
N LEU A 122 -4.24 1.01 10.97
CA LEU A 122 -5.11 1.05 12.13
C LEU A 122 -6.01 -0.19 12.20
N LEU A 123 -6.63 -0.57 11.08
CA LEU A 123 -7.45 -1.77 10.99
C LEU A 123 -6.65 -3.03 11.31
N PHE A 124 -5.42 -3.13 10.80
CA PHE A 124 -4.55 -4.25 11.10
C PHE A 124 -4.22 -4.37 12.59
N ILE A 125 -3.88 -3.26 13.24
CA ILE A 125 -3.62 -3.22 14.69
C ILE A 125 -4.86 -3.64 15.48
N ILE A 126 -6.04 -3.13 15.11
CA ILE A 126 -7.30 -3.51 15.75
C ILE A 126 -7.55 -5.02 15.62
N LEU A 127 -7.36 -5.60 14.44
CA LEU A 127 -7.55 -7.03 14.22
C LEU A 127 -6.53 -7.89 14.99
N LEU A 128 -5.28 -7.44 15.13
CA LEU A 128 -4.31 -8.12 15.97
C LEU A 128 -4.76 -8.15 17.43
N ILE A 129 -5.23 -7.03 17.97
CA ILE A 129 -5.74 -6.93 19.35
C ILE A 129 -6.96 -7.84 19.53
N LEU A 130 -7.93 -7.80 18.61
CA LEU A 130 -9.12 -8.64 18.68
C LEU A 130 -8.78 -10.13 18.54
N GLY A 131 -7.85 -10.49 17.65
CA GLY A 131 -7.39 -11.86 17.49
C GLY A 131 -6.72 -12.43 18.74
N ILE A 132 -5.98 -11.59 19.48
CA ILE A 132 -5.44 -11.95 20.80
C ILE A 132 -6.57 -12.10 21.83
N TYR A 133 -7.53 -11.18 21.85
CA TYR A 133 -8.59 -11.13 22.87
C TYR A 133 -9.64 -12.25 22.74
N PHE A 134 -10.02 -12.62 21.51
CA PHE A 134 -11.09 -13.61 21.28
C PHE A 134 -10.62 -15.07 21.32
N LYS A 135 -9.31 -15.33 21.25
CA LYS A 135 -8.75 -16.68 21.14
C LYS A 135 -7.54 -16.92 22.04
N GLY A 136 -7.27 -16.00 22.97
CA GLY A 136 -6.33 -16.16 24.09
C GLY A 136 -7.01 -16.71 25.33
#